data_AF-A0A1F2QPX4-F1
#
_entry.id   AF-A0A1F2QPX4-F1
#
_cell.length_a   1.000
_cell.length_b   1.000
_cell.length_c   1.000
_cell.angle_alpha   90.00
_cell.angle_beta   90.00
_cell.angle_gamma   90.00
#
_symmetry.space_group_name_H-M   'P 1'
#
loop_
_entity.id
_entity.type
_entity.pdbx_description
1 polymer ?
#
loop_
_entity_poly.entity_id
_entity_poly.type
_entity_poly.pdbx_seq_one_letter_code
_entity_poly.pdbx_strand_id
1 'polypeptide(L)'
;MRARLTSFAEFWPYYVAQHMHPVNRALHFLGTSLAIACLAATVVSPWSLLLVPVAGYGPAWTGHAFFERNRPATFQYPLWSLRGDLRMYLLMWGGRMDEEVLRARAADPLGA
;
A
#
# COMPACT_ATOMS: atom_id res chain seq x y z
N MET A 1 18.80 -13.45 8.43
CA MET A 1 18.26 -12.68 7.27
C MET A 1 17.19 -13.53 6.61
N ARG A 2 15.95 -13.02 6.43
CA ARG A 2 14.99 -13.68 5.53
C ARG A 2 15.60 -13.65 4.12
N ALA A 3 15.47 -14.75 3.38
CA ALA A 3 15.88 -14.78 1.97
C ALA A 3 15.14 -13.68 1.19
N ARG A 4 15.80 -13.13 0.16
CA ARG A 4 15.16 -12.14 -0.72
C ARG A 4 13.94 -12.78 -1.37
N LEU A 5 12.80 -12.10 -1.32
CA LEU A 5 11.58 -12.55 -1.97
C LEU A 5 11.80 -12.53 -3.49
N THR A 6 11.40 -13.59 -4.19
CA THR A 6 11.72 -13.80 -5.62
C THR A 6 10.50 -13.72 -6.53
N SER A 7 9.30 -13.80 -5.96
CA SER A 7 8.06 -13.67 -6.71
C SER A 7 7.07 -12.73 -6.01
N PHE A 8 6.13 -12.18 -6.78
CA PHE A 8 5.04 -11.38 -6.20
C PHE A 8 4.14 -12.21 -5.28
N ALA A 9 4.00 -13.52 -5.55
CA ALA A 9 3.22 -14.43 -4.70
C ALA A 9 3.84 -14.58 -3.31
N GLU A 10 5.17 -14.66 -3.23
CA GLU A 10 5.91 -14.63 -1.95
C GLU A 10 5.86 -13.25 -1.29
N PHE A 11 5.90 -12.18 -2.09
CA PHE A 11 5.85 -10.81 -1.59
C PHE A 11 4.49 -10.41 -1.03
N TRP A 12 3.40 -10.89 -1.59
CA TRP A 12 2.07 -10.43 -1.22
C TRP A 12 1.74 -10.64 0.27
N PRO A 13 1.95 -11.82 0.89
CA PRO A 13 1.75 -11.99 2.33
C PRO A 13 2.63 -11.05 3.17
N TYR A 14 3.90 -10.84 2.77
CA TYR A 14 4.78 -9.87 3.42
C TYR A 14 4.23 -8.44 3.31
N TYR A 15 3.76 -8.03 2.13
CA TYR A 15 3.16 -6.73 1.90
C TYR A 15 1.92 -6.52 2.77
N VAL A 16 1.01 -7.49 2.83
CA VAL A 16 -0.19 -7.41 3.68
C VAL A 16 0.19 -7.29 5.15
N ALA A 17 1.22 -8.03 5.61
CA ALA A 17 1.74 -7.92 6.96
C ALA A 17 2.35 -6.55 7.30
N GLN A 18 2.73 -5.74 6.30
CA GLN A 18 3.13 -4.34 6.52
C GLN A 18 1.94 -3.36 6.60
N HIS A 19 0.71 -3.83 6.35
CA HIS A 19 -0.51 -3.03 6.25
C HIS A 19 -1.66 -3.61 7.11
N MET A 20 -1.33 -4.07 8.31
CA MET A 20 -2.24 -4.76 9.21
C MET A 20 -3.25 -3.82 9.87
N HIS A 21 -2.87 -2.57 10.12
CA HIS A 21 -3.72 -1.58 10.76
C HIS A 21 -4.77 -1.02 9.76
N PRO A 22 -6.07 -1.03 10.08
CA PRO A 22 -7.11 -0.58 9.15
C PRO A 22 -6.95 0.89 8.74
N VAL A 23 -6.50 1.75 9.66
CA VAL A 23 -6.24 3.17 9.33
C VAL A 23 -5.10 3.35 8.34
N ASN A 24 -4.05 2.51 8.41
CA ASN A 24 -2.96 2.56 7.43
C ASN A 24 -3.49 2.20 6.03
N ARG A 25 -4.28 1.13 5.91
CA ARG A 25 -4.94 0.78 4.64
C ARG A 25 -5.86 1.88 4.12
N ALA A 26 -6.65 2.51 5.01
CA ALA A 26 -7.52 3.62 4.64
C ALA A 26 -6.74 4.85 4.14
N LEU A 27 -5.60 5.18 4.76
CA LEU A 27 -4.73 6.27 4.31
C LEU A 27 -4.09 5.96 2.96
N HIS A 28 -3.66 4.72 2.72
CA HIS A 28 -3.21 4.29 1.41
C HIS A 28 -4.29 4.38 0.34
N PHE A 29 -5.52 3.97 0.67
CA PHE A 29 -6.66 4.11 -0.23
C PHE A 29 -6.91 5.58 -0.58
N LEU A 30 -6.96 6.45 0.42
CA LEU A 30 -7.10 7.90 0.24
C LEU A 30 -5.97 8.46 -0.65
N GLY A 31 -4.72 8.13 -0.34
CA GLY A 31 -3.58 8.59 -1.12
C GLY A 31 -3.63 8.13 -2.58
N THR A 32 -4.00 6.88 -2.81
CA THR A 32 -4.18 6.32 -4.16
C THR A 32 -5.29 7.04 -4.93
N SER A 33 -6.46 7.27 -4.29
CA SER A 33 -7.56 8.02 -4.91
C SER A 33 -7.15 9.46 -5.25
N LEU A 34 -6.44 10.15 -4.35
CA LEU A 34 -5.95 11.51 -4.60
C LEU A 34 -4.92 11.53 -5.73
N ALA A 35 -3.99 10.57 -5.78
CA ALA A 35 -3.03 10.44 -6.86
C ALA A 35 -3.71 10.24 -8.22
N ILE A 36 -4.75 9.39 -8.29
CA ILE A 36 -5.57 9.19 -9.50
C ILE A 36 -6.31 10.48 -9.88
N ALA A 37 -6.89 11.19 -8.91
CA ALA A 37 -7.56 12.46 -9.17
C ALA A 37 -6.60 13.53 -9.71
N CYS A 38 -5.40 13.66 -9.12
CA CYS A 38 -4.35 14.53 -9.62
C CYS A 38 -3.92 14.14 -11.04
N LEU A 39 -3.76 12.84 -11.30
CA LEU A 39 -3.42 12.36 -12.64
C LEU A 39 -4.52 12.67 -13.66
N ALA A 40 -5.80 12.48 -13.30
CA ALA A 40 -6.92 12.82 -14.17
C ALA A 40 -6.99 14.34 -14.44
N ALA A 41 -6.66 15.18 -13.46
CA ALA A 41 -6.62 16.63 -13.61
C ALA A 41 -5.55 17.14 -14.59
N THR A 42 -4.59 16.29 -15.00
CA THR A 42 -3.55 16.67 -15.96
C THR A 42 -4.09 17.07 -17.34
N VAL A 43 -5.29 16.60 -17.69
CA VAL A 43 -5.99 17.00 -18.92
C VAL A 43 -6.40 18.47 -18.92
N VAL A 44 -6.57 19.08 -17.73
CA VAL A 44 -6.90 20.50 -17.55
C VAL A 44 -5.64 21.31 -17.23
N SER A 45 -4.77 20.78 -16.38
CA SER A 45 -3.54 21.45 -15.97
C SER A 45 -2.40 20.46 -15.84
N PRO A 46 -1.38 20.47 -16.73
CA PRO A 46 -0.26 19.53 -16.66
C PRO A 46 0.54 19.67 -15.36
N TRP A 47 0.47 20.83 -14.69
CA TRP A 47 1.12 21.07 -13.40
C TRP A 47 0.57 20.19 -12.27
N SER A 48 -0.65 19.66 -12.40
CA SER A 48 -1.21 18.71 -11.43
C SER A 48 -0.43 17.40 -11.35
N LEU A 49 0.36 17.06 -12.38
CA LEU A 49 1.24 15.89 -12.37
C LEU A 49 2.27 15.94 -11.24
N LEU A 50 2.71 17.15 -10.85
CA LEU A 50 3.66 17.35 -9.75
C LEU A 50 3.06 16.97 -8.38
N LEU A 51 1.73 16.97 -8.26
CA LEU A 51 1.02 16.63 -7.03
C LEU A 51 0.83 15.13 -6.85
N VAL A 52 0.88 14.33 -7.92
CA VAL A 52 0.69 12.86 -7.88
C VAL A 52 1.56 12.17 -6.82
N PRO A 53 2.89 12.38 -6.78
CA PRO A 53 3.73 11.70 -5.78
C PRO A 53 3.41 12.16 -4.35
N VAL A 54 3.12 13.45 -4.13
CA VAL A 54 2.79 14.00 -2.80
C VAL A 54 1.45 13.44 -2.31
N ALA A 55 0.45 13.43 -3.19
CA ALA A 55 -0.89 12.91 -2.93
C ALA A 55 -0.87 11.41 -2.61
N GLY A 56 -0.08 10.64 -3.35
CA GLY A 56 0.08 9.20 -3.11
C GLY A 56 0.84 8.88 -1.83
N TYR A 57 2.06 9.42 -1.67
CA TYR A 57 2.96 9.03 -0.59
C TYR A 57 2.65 9.70 0.75
N GLY A 58 2.14 10.94 0.77
CA GLY A 58 1.90 11.68 2.02
C GLY A 58 1.01 10.91 3.01
N PRO A 59 -0.23 10.52 2.60
CA PRO A 59 -1.11 9.70 3.42
C PRO A 59 -0.52 8.33 3.75
N ALA A 60 0.04 7.62 2.75
CA ALA A 60 0.62 6.29 2.92
C ALA A 60 1.74 6.27 3.98
N TRP A 61 2.68 7.22 3.90
CA TRP A 61 3.77 7.33 4.87
C TRP A 61 3.29 7.75 6.26
N THR A 62 2.24 8.56 6.36
CA THR A 62 1.58 8.86 7.63
C THR A 62 1.03 7.58 8.27
N GLY A 63 0.40 6.72 7.46
CA GLY A 63 -0.07 5.40 7.88
C GLY A 63 1.04 4.53 8.46
N HIS A 64 2.15 4.40 7.71
CA HIS A 64 3.31 3.62 8.15
C HIS A 64 3.96 4.19 9.41
N ALA A 65 4.14 5.51 9.50
CA ALA A 65 4.85 6.14 10.61
C ALA A 65 4.07 6.08 11.93
N PHE A 66 2.76 6.37 11.91
CA PHE A 66 1.97 6.54 13.13
C PHE A 66 1.17 5.30 13.54
N PHE A 67 0.72 4.49 12.57
CA PHE A 67 -0.17 3.35 12.85
C PHE A 67 0.56 2.02 12.80
N GLU A 68 1.33 1.75 11.75
CA GLU A 68 2.10 0.49 11.66
C GLU A 68 3.42 0.55 12.42
N ARG A 69 4.02 1.74 12.51
CA ARG A 69 5.37 1.97 13.05
C ARG A 69 6.43 1.10 12.38
N ASN A 70 6.29 0.87 11.07
CA ASN A 70 7.24 0.12 10.25
C ASN A 70 7.81 0.99 9.11
N ARG A 71 8.80 0.46 8.40
CA ARG A 71 9.32 1.09 7.18
C ARG A 71 8.57 0.57 5.96
N PRO A 72 8.10 1.44 5.05
CA PRO A 72 7.45 1.03 3.81
C PRO A 72 8.25 -0.03 3.04
N ALA A 73 7.56 -1.08 2.57
CA ALA A 73 8.14 -2.13 1.73
C ALA A 73 8.75 -1.58 0.43
N THR A 74 8.29 -0.40 -0.03
CA THR A 74 8.75 0.29 -1.24
C THR A 74 10.27 0.53 -1.23
N PHE A 75 10.88 0.71 -0.06
CA PHE A 75 12.33 0.88 0.03
C PHE A 75 13.14 -0.38 -0.30
N GLN A 76 12.53 -1.56 -0.25
CA GLN A 76 13.16 -2.84 -0.59
C GLN A 76 12.67 -3.40 -1.93
N TYR A 77 11.37 -3.25 -2.20
CA TYR A 77 10.70 -3.82 -3.37
C TYR A 77 9.80 -2.77 -4.03
N PRO A 78 10.35 -1.74 -4.70
CA PRO A 78 9.57 -0.59 -5.17
C PRO A 78 8.47 -0.96 -6.17
N LEU A 79 8.80 -1.75 -7.20
CA LEU A 79 7.83 -2.16 -8.22
C LEU A 79 6.74 -3.10 -7.67
N TRP A 80 7.11 -3.99 -6.76
CA TRP A 80 6.11 -4.87 -6.12
C TRP A 80 5.25 -4.12 -5.11
N SER A 81 5.78 -3.10 -4.44
CA SER A 81 5.00 -2.27 -3.52
C SER A 81 3.98 -1.45 -4.29
N LEU A 82 4.35 -0.84 -5.43
CA LEU A 82 3.40 -0.19 -6.32
C LEU A 82 2.30 -1.15 -6.80
N ARG A 83 2.67 -2.36 -7.24
CA ARG A 83 1.69 -3.40 -7.60
C ARG A 83 0.82 -3.81 -6.40
N GLY A 84 1.41 -3.85 -5.21
CA GLY A 84 0.74 -4.14 -3.95
C GLY A 84 -0.31 -3.09 -3.61
N ASP A 85 0.04 -1.81 -3.71
CA ASP A 85 -0.86 -0.67 -3.47
C ASP A 85 -2.07 -0.71 -4.40
N LEU A 86 -1.84 -0.96 -5.70
CA LEU A 86 -2.92 -1.12 -6.67
C LEU A 86 -3.80 -2.35 -6.36
N ARG A 87 -3.21 -3.48 -5.99
CA ARG A 87 -3.97 -4.69 -5.62
C ARG A 87 -4.79 -4.44 -4.35
N MET A 88 -4.22 -3.83 -3.32
CA MET A 88 -4.90 -3.47 -2.09
C MET A 88 -6.05 -2.50 -2.37
N TYR A 89 -5.82 -1.46 -3.18
CA TYR A 89 -6.85 -0.50 -3.59
C TYR A 89 -8.06 -1.17 -4.24
N LEU A 90 -7.83 -2.09 -5.19
CA LEU A 90 -8.89 -2.85 -5.85
C LEU A 90 -9.62 -3.82 -4.90
N LEU A 91 -8.89 -4.49 -4.01
CA LEU A 91 -9.49 -5.36 -2.99
C LEU A 91 -10.33 -4.58 -1.99
N MET A 92 -9.92 -3.37 -1.62
CA MET A 92 -10.70 -2.49 -0.74
C MET A 92 -11.98 -2.03 -1.42
N TRP A 93 -11.93 -1.65 -2.70
CA TRP A 93 -13.13 -1.37 -3.49
C TRP A 93 -14.10 -2.56 -3.53
N GLY A 94 -13.57 -3.78 -3.64
CA GLY A 94 -14.37 -5.00 -3.65
C GLY A 94 -14.78 -5.52 -2.26
N GLY A 95 -14.37 -4.87 -1.16
CA GLY A 95 -14.63 -5.37 0.20
C GLY A 95 -13.90 -6.67 0.56
N ARG A 96 -12.84 -7.03 -0.18
CA ARG A 96 -12.12 -8.32 -0.06
C ARG A 96 -10.77 -8.21 0.66
N MET A 97 -10.36 -7.01 1.05
CA MET A 97 -9.04 -6.81 1.67
C MET A 97 -8.94 -7.47 3.05
N ASP A 98 -10.02 -7.51 3.83
CA ASP A 98 -9.99 -8.11 5.16
C ASP A 98 -9.75 -9.64 5.12
N GLU A 99 -10.18 -10.33 4.05
CA GLU A 99 -9.83 -11.74 3.83
C GLU A 99 -8.31 -11.94 3.72
N GLU A 100 -7.61 -11.07 2.99
CA GLU A 100 -6.15 -11.16 2.82
C GLU A 100 -5.43 -10.86 4.14
N VAL A 101 -5.94 -9.92 4.94
CA VAL A 101 -5.43 -9.63 6.28
C VAL A 101 -5.58 -10.86 7.19
N LEU A 102 -6.72 -11.54 7.16
CA LEU A 102 -6.95 -12.77 7.91
C LEU A 102 -6.00 -13.89 7.46
N ARG A 103 -5.80 -14.07 6.15
CA ARG A 103 -4.83 -15.05 5.61
C ARG A 103 -3.40 -14.72 6.06
N ALA A 104 -3.00 -13.45 6.05
CA ALA A 104 -1.69 -13.03 6.51
C ALA A 104 -1.49 -13.29 8.01
N ARG A 105 -2.51 -13.04 8.85
CA ARG A 105 -2.48 -13.38 10.29
C ARG A 105 -2.35 -14.88 10.52
N ALA A 106 -3.07 -15.69 9.76
CA ALA A 106 -3.01 -17.14 9.90
C ALA A 106 -1.64 -17.71 9.50
N ALA A 107 -0.95 -17.08 8.55
CA ALA A 107 0.39 -17.47 8.11
C ALA A 107 1.51 -17.06 9.10
N ASP A 108 1.26 -16.08 9.98
CA ASP A 108 2.19 -15.65 11.03
C ASP A 108 1.42 -15.31 12.34
N PRO A 109 0.97 -16.34 13.09
CA PRO A 109 0.04 -16.17 14.22
C PRO A 109 0.63 -15.42 15.41
N LEU A 110 1.95 -15.19 15.43
CA LEU A 110 2.66 -14.57 16.54
C LEU A 110 3.10 -13.14 16.27
N GLY A 111 2.92 -12.61 15.05
CA GLY A 111 3.16 -11.21 14.69
C GLY A 111 4.48 -10.66 15.23
N ALA A 112 5.56 -10.81 14.46
CA ALA A 112 6.85 -10.18 14.79
C ALA A 112 6.72 -8.69 15.14
#